data_AF-A0AAE4CRV1-F1
#
_entry.id   AF-A0AAE4CRV1-F1
#
_cell.length_a   1.000
_cell.length_b   1.000
_cell.length_c   1.000
_cell.angle_alpha   90.00
_cell.angle_beta   90.00
_cell.angle_gamma   90.00
#
_symmetry.space_group_name_H-M   'P 1'
#
loop_
_entity.id
_entity.type
_entity.pdbx_description
1 polymer ?
#
loop_
_entity_poly.entity_id
_entity_poly.type
_entity_poly.pdbx_seq_one_letter_code
_entity_poly.pdbx_strand_id
1 'polypeptide(L)'
;MRRPPNRSARFGGSSVLSYVWPVSLNASTVGFTADSGTLALAATSHPDFDDTPLVDENGNGRKDDDGGLWHAHWVVLVPDTTRPDGALKVRDIAPGEAPALPSTWPGAPIYIDSPSYPTELTGQVVRIDVPMQVLGAPESFSYDGVTAALKVSADLHDPLLRVENVFDVASGDLSLPGRFEK
;
A
#
# COMPACT_ATOMS: atom_id res chain seq x y z
N MET A 1 4.20 1.11 18.44
CA MET A 1 4.56 0.71 17.06
C MET A 1 5.15 -0.68 17.05
N ARG A 2 4.87 -1.46 16.00
CA ARG A 2 5.43 -2.80 15.82
C ARG A 2 6.80 -2.72 15.13
N ARG A 3 7.71 -3.63 15.50
CA ARG A 3 9.01 -3.77 14.82
C ARG A 3 8.82 -4.40 13.44
N PRO A 4 9.63 -4.03 12.44
CA PRO A 4 9.65 -4.71 11.14
C PRO A 4 9.88 -6.22 11.31
N PRO A 5 9.33 -7.06 10.41
CA PRO A 5 9.60 -8.49 10.41
C PRO A 5 11.09 -8.77 10.14
N ASN A 6 11.60 -9.92 10.61
CA ASN A 6 12.94 -10.39 10.24
C ASN A 6 12.92 -10.97 8.82
N ARG A 7 14.00 -10.77 8.06
CA ARG A 7 14.18 -11.32 6.71
C ARG A 7 14.03 -12.86 6.72
N SER A 8 13.07 -13.37 5.96
CA SER A 8 12.83 -14.79 5.67
C SER A 8 13.47 -15.28 4.36
N ALA A 9 13.99 -14.36 3.53
CA ALA A 9 14.70 -14.59 2.26
C ALA A 9 13.87 -15.27 1.16
N ARG A 10 12.53 -15.19 1.22
CA ARG A 10 11.62 -15.75 0.19
C ARG A 10 10.46 -14.80 -0.10
N PHE A 11 10.27 -14.41 -1.36
CA PHE A 11 9.16 -13.55 -1.79
C PHE A 11 7.78 -14.12 -1.41
N GLY A 12 7.50 -15.37 -1.80
CA GLY A 12 6.25 -16.03 -1.47
C GLY A 12 6.13 -16.34 0.02
N GLY A 13 5.02 -15.93 0.64
CA GLY A 13 4.77 -16.11 2.07
C GLY A 13 5.38 -15.03 2.97
N SER A 14 6.03 -14.02 2.38
CA SER A 14 6.60 -12.88 3.11
C SER A 14 5.55 -12.10 3.89
N SER A 15 5.94 -11.61 5.06
CA SER A 15 5.09 -10.72 5.86
C SER A 15 5.40 -9.27 5.53
N VAL A 16 4.36 -8.49 5.31
CA VAL A 16 4.42 -7.05 5.09
C VAL A 16 3.72 -6.39 6.27
N LEU A 17 4.49 -5.65 7.08
CA LEU A 17 3.87 -4.82 8.12
C LEU A 17 3.43 -3.51 7.47
N SER A 18 2.21 -3.07 7.76
CA SER A 18 1.67 -1.84 7.18
C SER A 18 0.93 -0.96 8.17
N TYR A 19 1.00 0.34 7.91
CA TYR A 19 0.01 1.32 8.36
C TYR A 19 -0.68 1.84 7.11
N VAL A 20 -2.01 1.82 7.10
CA VAL A 20 -2.83 2.07 5.91
C VAL A 20 -3.82 3.18 6.21
N TRP A 21 -3.97 4.12 5.28
CA TRP A 21 -4.92 5.21 5.34
C TRP A 21 -5.84 5.16 4.12
N PRO A 22 -7.01 4.50 4.22
CA PRO A 22 -8.04 4.58 3.20
C PRO A 22 -8.50 6.02 3.04
N VAL A 23 -8.70 6.46 1.79
CA VAL A 23 -9.17 7.80 1.46
C VAL A 23 -10.40 7.74 0.56
N SER A 24 -11.22 8.78 0.60
CA SER A 24 -12.42 8.91 -0.24
C SER A 24 -12.12 9.36 -1.68
N LEU A 25 -10.85 9.59 -2.02
CA LEU A 25 -10.44 9.97 -3.36
C LEU A 25 -10.58 8.78 -4.33
N ASN A 26 -10.84 9.09 -5.59
CA ASN A 26 -10.90 8.06 -6.63
C ASN A 26 -9.49 7.51 -6.91
N ALA A 27 -9.37 6.22 -7.20
CA ALA A 27 -8.08 5.63 -7.55
C ALA A 27 -7.38 6.32 -8.74
N SER A 28 -8.16 6.89 -9.67
CA SER A 28 -7.62 7.66 -10.80
C SER A 28 -6.91 8.94 -10.41
N THR A 29 -7.13 9.46 -9.19
CA THR A 29 -6.39 10.61 -8.67
C THR A 29 -4.88 10.37 -8.70
N VAL A 30 -4.43 9.16 -8.42
CA VAL A 30 -2.99 8.81 -8.40
C VAL A 30 -2.56 8.04 -9.65
N GLY A 31 -3.43 7.92 -10.66
CA GLY A 31 -3.10 7.31 -11.95
C GLY A 31 -3.57 5.86 -12.16
N PHE A 32 -4.27 5.26 -11.19
CA PHE A 32 -4.92 3.97 -11.41
C PHE A 32 -6.18 4.10 -12.29
N THR A 33 -6.70 2.97 -12.74
CA THR A 33 -8.04 2.94 -13.39
C THR A 33 -9.11 3.47 -12.42
N ALA A 34 -9.99 4.35 -12.90
CA ALA A 34 -11.06 4.92 -12.09
C ALA A 34 -12.02 3.84 -11.57
N ASP A 35 -12.61 4.08 -10.40
CA ASP A 35 -13.64 3.23 -9.77
C ASP A 35 -13.21 1.76 -9.59
N SER A 36 -11.91 1.52 -9.46
CA SER A 36 -11.32 0.18 -9.33
C SER A 36 -11.35 -0.38 -7.92
N GLY A 37 -11.71 0.42 -6.92
CA GLY A 37 -11.79 0.03 -5.51
C GLY A 37 -11.53 1.20 -4.57
N THR A 38 -11.25 0.90 -3.31
CA THR A 38 -10.89 1.90 -2.30
C THR A 38 -9.42 2.26 -2.44
N LEU A 39 -9.12 3.53 -2.70
CA LEU A 39 -7.75 4.03 -2.70
C LEU A 39 -7.24 4.13 -1.25
N ALA A 40 -6.01 3.68 -1.00
CA ALA A 40 -5.36 3.83 0.29
C ALA A 40 -3.87 4.18 0.13
N LEU A 41 -3.39 5.07 0.99
CA LEU A 41 -1.97 5.27 1.21
C LEU A 41 -1.49 4.20 2.20
N ALA A 42 -0.33 3.62 1.99
CA ALA A 42 0.27 2.65 2.90
C ALA A 42 1.71 3.03 3.19
N ALA A 43 2.12 2.98 4.46
CA ALA A 43 3.51 2.84 4.86
C ALA A 43 3.78 1.35 5.05
N THR A 44 4.77 0.79 4.37
CA THR A 44 5.12 -0.63 4.43
C THR A 44 6.58 -0.82 4.80
N SER A 45 6.88 -2.01 5.32
CA SER A 45 8.25 -2.50 5.49
C SER A 45 8.25 -4.01 5.27
N HIS A 46 9.09 -4.47 4.33
CA HIS A 46 9.20 -5.85 3.90
C HIS A 46 10.64 -6.19 3.46
N PRO A 47 11.51 -6.64 4.38
CA PRO A 47 12.93 -6.85 4.08
C PRO A 47 13.21 -7.98 3.07
N ASP A 48 12.18 -8.72 2.66
CA ASP A 48 12.27 -9.93 1.85
C ASP A 48 12.22 -9.68 0.34
N PHE A 49 11.77 -8.51 -0.09
CA PHE A 49 11.72 -8.12 -1.50
C PHE A 49 11.73 -6.61 -1.66
N ASP A 50 12.15 -6.15 -2.83
CA ASP A 50 12.16 -4.74 -3.20
C ASP A 50 11.06 -4.51 -4.24
N ASP A 51 10.12 -3.63 -3.92
CA ASP A 51 9.06 -3.17 -4.80
C ASP A 51 9.19 -1.67 -5.10
N THR A 52 10.37 -1.10 -4.87
CA THR A 52 10.76 0.26 -5.24
C THR A 52 11.89 0.29 -6.28
N PRO A 53 11.88 -0.55 -7.34
CA PRO A 53 13.06 -0.81 -8.19
C PRO A 53 13.60 0.41 -8.97
N LEU A 54 12.85 1.52 -8.98
CA LEU A 54 13.23 2.77 -9.61
C LEU A 54 14.07 3.67 -8.68
N VAL A 55 14.13 3.36 -7.38
CA VAL A 55 14.61 4.22 -6.29
C VAL A 55 15.72 3.50 -5.53
N ASP A 56 16.73 4.25 -5.08
CA ASP A 56 17.74 3.80 -4.12
C ASP A 56 17.41 4.52 -2.81
N GLU A 57 16.62 3.87 -1.96
CA GLU A 57 16.00 4.47 -0.78
C GLU A 57 17.02 4.76 0.33
N ASN A 58 18.06 3.93 0.43
CA ASN A 58 19.10 4.06 1.44
C ASN A 58 20.34 4.85 0.97
N GLY A 59 20.44 5.16 -0.33
CA GLY A 59 21.50 5.94 -0.95
C GLY A 59 22.83 5.19 -1.12
N ASN A 60 22.82 3.84 -1.13
CA ASN A 60 24.02 3.01 -1.22
C ASN A 60 24.46 2.73 -2.68
N GLY A 61 23.69 3.19 -3.66
CA GLY A 61 23.90 2.96 -5.09
C GLY A 61 23.22 1.71 -5.66
N ARG A 62 22.39 1.00 -4.87
CA ARG A 62 21.61 -0.18 -5.27
C ARG A 62 20.13 0.11 -5.06
N LYS A 63 19.31 -0.43 -5.95
CA LYS A 63 17.85 -0.22 -5.99
C LYS A 63 17.07 -1.51 -5.78
N ASP A 64 17.77 -2.57 -5.39
CA ASP A 64 17.27 -3.93 -5.27
C ASP A 64 17.45 -4.48 -3.85
N ASP A 65 17.84 -3.65 -2.89
CA ASP A 65 18.08 -4.03 -1.50
C ASP A 65 17.38 -3.17 -0.44
N ASP A 66 16.37 -2.37 -0.84
CA ASP A 66 15.79 -1.33 0.01
C ASP A 66 14.53 -1.69 0.79
N GLY A 67 13.87 -2.81 0.46
CA GLY A 67 12.56 -3.17 1.02
C GLY A 67 12.46 -3.26 2.55
N GLY A 68 13.59 -3.29 3.27
CA GLY A 68 13.62 -3.27 4.74
C GLY A 68 13.38 -1.90 5.37
N LEU A 69 13.52 -0.81 4.62
CA LEU A 69 13.17 0.53 5.06
C LEU A 69 11.66 0.73 5.03
N TRP A 70 11.19 1.77 5.73
CA TRP A 70 9.79 2.16 5.61
C TRP A 70 9.63 3.08 4.41
N HIS A 71 8.78 2.69 3.50
CA HIS A 71 8.44 3.47 2.32
C HIS A 71 6.93 3.49 2.10
N ALA A 72 6.50 4.33 1.15
CA ALA A 72 5.10 4.58 0.91
C ALA A 72 4.63 3.94 -0.40
N HIS A 73 3.38 3.46 -0.39
CA HIS A 73 2.67 3.04 -1.59
C HIS A 73 1.29 3.66 -1.67
N TRP A 74 0.80 3.80 -2.90
CA TRP A 74 -0.64 3.78 -3.12
C TRP A 74 -1.08 2.38 -3.49
N VAL A 75 -2.18 1.93 -2.92
CA VAL A 75 -2.81 0.66 -3.27
C VAL A 75 -4.30 0.83 -3.50
N VAL A 76 -4.87 -0.04 -4.33
CA VAL A 76 -6.32 -0.16 -4.47
C VAL A 76 -6.80 -1.43 -3.77
N LEU A 77 -7.64 -1.24 -2.75
CA LEU A 77 -8.22 -2.32 -1.96
C LEU A 77 -9.59 -2.73 -2.51
N VAL A 78 -9.81 -4.04 -2.58
CA VAL A 78 -11.08 -4.66 -2.96
C VAL A 78 -11.40 -5.82 -2.02
N PRO A 79 -12.69 -6.21 -1.88
CA PRO A 79 -13.05 -7.44 -1.18
C PRO A 79 -12.38 -8.67 -1.81
N ASP A 80 -11.87 -9.54 -0.96
CA ASP A 80 -11.30 -10.82 -1.33
C ASP A 80 -12.41 -11.88 -1.40
N THR A 81 -12.95 -12.07 -2.60
CA THR A 81 -14.03 -13.03 -2.87
C THR A 81 -13.61 -14.49 -2.76
N THR A 82 -12.31 -14.77 -2.60
CA THR A 82 -11.81 -16.13 -2.37
C THR A 82 -11.96 -16.58 -0.92
N ARG A 83 -12.29 -15.65 -0.01
CA ARG A 83 -12.47 -15.91 1.41
C ARG A 83 -13.92 -15.63 1.83
N PRO A 84 -14.49 -16.45 2.75
CA PRO A 84 -15.85 -16.26 3.22
C PRO A 84 -16.00 -15.08 4.20
N ASP A 85 -14.90 -14.56 4.75
CA ASP A 85 -14.90 -13.47 5.72
C ASP A 85 -14.98 -12.08 5.09
N GLY A 86 -14.88 -11.98 3.76
CA GLY A 86 -14.93 -10.70 3.05
C GLY A 86 -13.75 -9.78 3.36
N ALA A 87 -12.60 -10.34 3.80
CA ALA A 87 -11.37 -9.58 4.02
C ALA A 87 -10.96 -8.76 2.79
N LEU A 88 -10.15 -7.72 2.96
CA LEU A 88 -9.63 -6.93 1.84
C LEU A 88 -8.33 -7.52 1.28
N LYS A 89 -8.10 -7.25 0.00
CA LYS A 89 -6.82 -7.51 -0.69
C LYS A 89 -6.45 -6.31 -1.56
N VAL A 90 -5.18 -6.25 -1.97
CA VAL A 90 -4.82 -5.36 -3.09
C VAL A 90 -5.38 -5.98 -4.37
N ARG A 91 -6.01 -5.14 -5.21
CA ARG A 91 -6.64 -5.58 -6.45
C ARG A 91 -5.61 -6.18 -7.40
N ASP A 92 -5.82 -7.43 -7.81
CA ASP A 92 -5.01 -8.10 -8.82
C ASP A 92 -5.22 -7.49 -10.22
N ILE A 93 -4.21 -7.63 -11.08
CA ILE A 93 -4.28 -7.37 -12.52
C ILE A 93 -4.41 -8.72 -13.20
N ALA A 94 -5.53 -8.97 -13.87
CA ALA A 94 -5.77 -10.26 -14.51
C ALA A 94 -4.85 -10.45 -15.74
N PRO A 95 -4.49 -11.71 -16.10
CA PRO A 95 -3.74 -11.96 -17.33
C PRO A 95 -4.42 -11.35 -18.56
N GLY A 96 -3.72 -10.47 -19.26
CA GLY A 96 -4.22 -9.75 -20.44
C GLY A 96 -5.02 -8.47 -20.13
N GLU A 97 -5.25 -8.14 -18.86
CA GLU A 97 -5.76 -6.83 -18.47
C GLU A 97 -4.69 -5.76 -18.72
N ALA A 98 -5.10 -4.62 -19.28
CA ALA A 98 -4.23 -3.47 -19.53
C ALA A 98 -4.81 -2.23 -18.83
N PRO A 99 -4.78 -2.18 -17.49
CA PRO A 99 -5.36 -1.07 -16.74
C PRO A 99 -4.48 0.18 -16.84
N ALA A 100 -5.09 1.34 -16.56
CA ALA A 100 -4.30 2.53 -16.24
C ALA A 100 -3.56 2.31 -14.91
N LEU A 101 -2.26 2.59 -14.92
CA LEU A 101 -1.35 2.43 -13.79
C LEU A 101 -0.50 3.70 -13.64
N PRO A 102 -0.09 4.05 -12.41
CA PRO A 102 0.79 5.19 -12.15
C PRO A 102 2.16 5.02 -12.81
N SER A 103 2.86 6.13 -13.03
CA SER A 103 4.21 6.13 -13.65
C SER A 103 5.27 5.40 -12.82
N THR A 104 5.04 5.27 -11.51
CA THR A 104 5.92 4.62 -10.53
C THR A 104 5.47 3.19 -10.19
N TRP A 105 4.62 2.59 -11.03
CA TRP A 105 4.25 1.18 -10.91
C TRP A 105 5.48 0.26 -11.00
N PRO A 106 5.69 -0.66 -10.04
CA PRO A 106 6.90 -1.49 -9.98
C PRO A 106 6.85 -2.73 -10.88
N GLY A 107 5.81 -2.92 -11.70
CA GLY A 107 5.66 -4.09 -12.57
C GLY A 107 4.98 -5.29 -11.92
N ALA A 108 4.52 -5.17 -10.67
CA ALA A 108 3.80 -6.23 -9.97
C ALA A 108 2.36 -6.37 -10.52
N PRO A 109 1.79 -7.59 -10.64
CA PRO A 109 0.46 -7.83 -11.21
C PRO A 109 -0.69 -7.48 -10.22
N ILE A 110 -0.57 -6.34 -9.55
CA ILE A 110 -1.52 -5.78 -8.60
C ILE A 110 -1.56 -4.25 -8.74
N TYR A 111 -2.61 -3.62 -8.23
CA TYR A 111 -2.74 -2.16 -8.17
C TYR A 111 -1.92 -1.61 -7.00
N ILE A 112 -0.62 -1.46 -7.24
CA ILE A 112 0.35 -0.84 -6.34
C ILE A 112 1.11 0.27 -7.07
N ASP A 113 1.41 1.34 -6.37
CA ASP A 113 2.30 2.40 -6.80
C ASP A 113 3.44 2.51 -5.80
N SER A 114 4.66 2.79 -6.28
CA SER A 114 5.84 2.87 -5.42
C SER A 114 6.56 4.20 -5.59
N PRO A 115 5.92 5.32 -5.18
CA PRO A 115 6.52 6.64 -5.29
C PRO A 115 7.59 6.89 -4.22
N SER A 116 8.61 7.68 -4.54
CA SER A 116 9.66 8.08 -3.60
C SER A 116 9.22 9.21 -2.65
N TYR A 117 8.22 8.96 -1.81
CA TYR A 117 7.80 9.95 -0.81
C TYR A 117 8.67 9.87 0.45
N PRO A 118 9.11 11.01 1.01
CA PRO A 118 9.76 11.04 2.31
C PRO A 118 8.86 10.35 3.35
N THR A 119 9.36 9.27 3.92
CA THR A 119 8.63 8.42 4.88
C THR A 119 9.48 8.24 6.12
N GLU A 120 8.93 8.66 7.27
CA GLU A 120 9.63 8.62 8.55
C GLU A 120 8.75 8.01 9.64
N LEU A 121 9.33 7.12 10.44
CA LEU A 121 8.70 6.59 11.64
C LEU A 121 9.49 7.04 12.87
N THR A 122 8.88 7.93 13.66
CA THR A 122 9.47 8.45 14.90
C THR A 122 8.57 8.17 16.09
N GLY A 123 9.00 7.27 16.97
CA GLY A 123 8.29 6.94 18.21
C GLY A 123 6.94 6.25 17.98
N GLN A 124 5.87 7.04 17.95
CA GLN A 124 4.49 6.60 17.66
C GLN A 124 3.87 7.36 16.47
N VAL A 125 4.67 8.08 15.70
CA VAL A 125 4.22 8.87 14.55
C VAL A 125 4.78 8.26 13.27
N VAL A 126 3.91 7.98 12.31
CA VAL A 126 4.29 7.75 10.91
C VAL A 126 4.02 9.05 10.16
N ARG A 127 5.02 9.55 9.45
CA ARG A 127 4.91 10.73 8.59
C ARG A 127 5.25 10.34 7.16
N ILE A 128 4.35 10.66 6.23
CA ILE A 128 4.58 10.57 4.80
C ILE A 128 4.30 11.96 4.21
N ASP A 129 5.28 12.54 3.53
CA ASP A 129 5.11 13.82 2.85
C ASP A 129 4.64 13.59 1.41
N VAL A 130 3.34 13.76 1.16
CA VAL A 130 2.71 13.57 -0.16
C VAL A 130 2.57 14.89 -0.91
N PRO A 131 3.09 15.03 -2.15
CA PRO A 131 2.89 16.23 -2.95
C PRO A 131 1.42 16.43 -3.34
N MET A 132 0.84 17.60 -3.03
CA MET A 132 -0.57 17.91 -3.32
C MET A 132 -0.95 17.80 -4.81
N GLN A 133 0.01 18.01 -5.70
CA GLN A 133 -0.19 17.88 -7.15
C GLN A 133 -0.53 16.45 -7.55
N VAL A 134 0.02 15.45 -6.85
CA VAL A 134 -0.31 14.03 -7.09
C VAL A 134 -1.75 13.73 -6.70
N LEU A 135 -2.29 14.44 -5.70
CA LEU A 135 -3.68 14.26 -5.29
C LEU A 135 -4.68 14.99 -6.21
N GLY A 136 -4.21 15.67 -7.27
CA GLY A 136 -5.07 16.50 -8.12
C GLY A 136 -5.57 17.77 -7.42
N ALA A 137 -4.90 18.21 -6.34
CA ALA A 137 -5.23 19.38 -5.53
C ALA A 137 -6.72 19.43 -5.08
N PRO A 138 -7.22 18.41 -4.35
CA PRO A 138 -8.60 18.36 -3.92
C PRO A 138 -8.88 19.45 -2.89
N GLU A 139 -10.09 20.01 -2.90
CA GLU A 139 -10.53 20.96 -1.86
C GLU A 139 -10.72 20.26 -0.51
N SER A 140 -11.23 19.03 -0.54
CA SER A 140 -11.37 18.18 0.63
C SER A 140 -11.39 16.70 0.28
N PHE A 141 -11.07 15.85 1.26
CA PHE A 141 -11.33 14.42 1.22
C PHE A 141 -11.46 13.84 2.63
N SER A 142 -12.08 12.68 2.76
CA SER A 142 -12.20 11.96 4.02
C SER A 142 -11.21 10.81 4.08
N TYR A 143 -10.75 10.45 5.27
CA TYR A 143 -9.79 9.38 5.48
C TYR A 143 -9.99 8.66 6.82
N ASP A 144 -9.38 7.48 6.93
CA ASP A 144 -9.28 6.72 8.17
C ASP A 144 -7.84 6.26 8.42
N GLY A 145 -7.57 5.69 9.59
CA GLY A 145 -6.30 5.06 9.94
C GLY A 145 -6.50 3.59 10.29
N VAL A 146 -5.75 2.71 9.64
CA VAL A 146 -5.82 1.26 9.82
C VAL A 146 -4.42 0.72 10.07
N THR A 147 -4.26 -0.07 11.13
CA THR A 147 -3.03 -0.84 11.35
C THR A 147 -3.29 -2.28 10.93
N ALA A 148 -2.56 -2.78 9.95
CA ALA A 148 -2.78 -4.12 9.39
C ALA A 148 -1.47 -4.87 9.11
N ALA A 149 -1.53 -6.20 9.18
CA ALA A 149 -0.51 -7.06 8.58
C ALA A 149 -1.04 -7.56 7.24
N LEU A 150 -0.25 -7.35 6.19
CA LEU A 150 -0.45 -8.01 4.92
C LEU A 150 0.52 -9.18 4.78
N LYS A 151 0.15 -10.10 3.92
CA LYS A 151 0.98 -11.26 3.59
C LYS A 151 1.01 -11.44 2.09
N VAL A 152 2.21 -11.61 1.58
CA VAL A 152 2.44 -11.99 0.19
C VAL A 152 2.07 -13.45 0.06
N SER A 153 1.21 -13.77 -0.90
CA SER A 153 0.86 -15.15 -1.19
C SER A 153 2.10 -15.96 -1.59
N ALA A 154 2.18 -17.21 -1.11
CA ALA A 154 3.18 -18.17 -1.59
C ALA A 154 2.69 -18.97 -2.80
N ASP A 155 1.41 -18.84 -3.16
CA ASP A 155 0.75 -19.49 -4.29
C ASP A 155 0.38 -18.44 -5.36
N LEU A 156 0.70 -18.75 -6.62
CA LEU A 156 0.39 -17.92 -7.80
C LEU A 156 -1.11 -17.92 -8.15
N HIS A 157 -1.88 -18.86 -7.61
CA HIS A 157 -3.34 -18.93 -7.78
C HIS A 157 -4.12 -18.14 -6.72
N ASP A 158 -3.42 -17.63 -5.71
CA ASP A 158 -3.97 -16.77 -4.67
C ASP A 158 -3.66 -15.29 -4.99
N PRO A 159 -4.54 -14.34 -4.61
CA PRO A 159 -4.23 -12.93 -4.61
C PRO A 159 -2.85 -12.63 -4.04
N LEU A 160 -2.10 -11.81 -4.76
CA LEU A 160 -0.68 -11.65 -4.49
C LEU A 160 -0.40 -11.03 -3.11
N LEU A 161 -1.24 -10.08 -2.67
CA LEU A 161 -1.10 -9.40 -1.38
C LEU A 161 -2.45 -9.28 -0.67
N ARG A 162 -2.62 -10.02 0.43
CA ARG A 162 -3.86 -10.09 1.21
C ARG A 162 -3.71 -9.38 2.56
N VAL A 163 -4.79 -8.79 3.05
CA VAL A 163 -4.87 -8.38 4.46
C VAL A 163 -5.14 -9.62 5.29
N GLU A 164 -4.15 -10.06 6.07
CA GLU A 164 -4.29 -11.22 6.96
C GLU A 164 -4.96 -10.82 8.26
N ASN A 165 -4.46 -9.75 8.89
CA ASN A 165 -4.95 -9.25 10.15
C ASN A 165 -5.14 -7.73 10.10
N VAL A 166 -6.31 -7.26 10.51
CA VAL A 166 -6.52 -5.88 10.93
C VAL A 166 -6.32 -5.82 12.44
N PHE A 167 -5.30 -5.08 12.88
CA PHE A 167 -5.00 -4.95 14.31
C PHE A 167 -5.81 -3.85 14.97
N ASP A 168 -6.02 -2.75 14.24
CA ASP A 168 -6.72 -1.59 14.74
C ASP A 168 -7.30 -0.78 13.58
N VAL A 169 -8.45 -0.15 13.83
CA VAL A 169 -9.10 0.82 12.96
C VAL A 169 -9.40 2.03 13.83
N ALA A 170 -8.87 3.20 13.46
CA ALA A 170 -8.96 4.41 14.27
C ALA A 170 -10.42 4.83 14.55
N SER A 171 -11.32 4.68 13.56
CA SER A 171 -12.76 4.88 13.74
C SER A 171 -13.50 3.72 14.42
N GLY A 172 -12.90 2.52 14.46
CA GLY A 172 -13.53 1.27 14.88
C GLY A 172 -14.41 0.60 13.83
N ASP A 173 -14.87 1.33 12.80
CA ASP A 173 -15.85 0.83 11.82
C ASP A 173 -15.54 1.17 10.35
N LEU A 174 -14.39 1.82 10.08
CA LEU A 174 -14.01 2.34 8.77
C LEU A 174 -15.02 3.34 8.19
N SER A 175 -15.61 4.19 9.04
CA SER A 175 -16.50 5.28 8.61
C SER A 175 -15.77 6.46 7.95
N LEU A 176 -14.43 6.47 7.93
CA LEU A 176 -13.57 7.54 7.41
C LEU A 176 -13.90 8.92 8.05
N PRO A 177 -13.86 9.04 9.39
CA PRO A 177 -14.24 10.28 10.08
C PRO A 177 -13.22 11.40 9.93
N GLY A 178 -11.98 11.09 9.54
CA GLY A 178 -10.93 12.07 9.30
C GLY A 178 -11.26 12.95 8.09
N ARG A 179 -10.91 14.24 8.16
CA ARG A 179 -11.11 15.18 7.05
C ARG A 179 -9.83 15.95 6.75
N PHE A 180 -9.53 16.06 5.48
CA PHE A 180 -8.62 17.06 4.93
C PHE A 180 -9.45 18.17 4.31
N GLU A 181 -9.09 19.42 4.60
CA GLU A 181 -9.66 20.63 4.02
C GLU A 181 -8.51 21.62 3.80
N LYS A 182 -8.53 22.30 2.64
CA LYS A 182 -7.47 23.21 2.20
C LYS A 182 -7.59 24.61 2.79
#